data_AF-W8XE42-F1
#
_entry.id   AF-W8XE42-F1
#
_cell.length_a   1.000
_cell.length_b   1.000
_cell.length_c   1.000
_cell.angle_alpha   90.00
_cell.angle_beta   90.00
_cell.angle_gamma   90.00
#
_symmetry.space_group_name_H-M   'P 1'
#
loop_
_entity.id
_entity.type
_entity.pdbx_description
1 polymer ?
#
loop_
_entity_poly.entity_id
_entity_poly.type
_entity_poly.pdbx_seq_one_letter_code
_entity_poly.pdbx_strand_id
1 'polypeptide(L)'
;NPAKPMEGRITDIGPRPFNQFFPPVIAENFGKWLYHEILEPGILVHVAESGDKVFTVRCGTARLMSVTLIREMCEIADKYCGGHLRFTTRNNVEFMTDSEETLAALKADLLSRKFDGGSFKFPIGGTGAGISTSFTLRAGLTVILQQLMHMVQLRLLWTKFSLTSPPCVFLLLFVSLLLAVSTCAARYIRANSADIHHTG
;
A
#
# COMPACT_ATOMS: atom_id res chain seq x y z
N ASN A 1 3.57 24.83 29.79
CA ASN A 1 3.50 25.16 31.22
C ASN A 1 2.25 24.50 31.81
N PRO A 2 2.35 23.45 32.63
CA PRO A 2 1.18 22.77 33.19
C PRO A 2 0.34 23.65 34.13
N ALA A 3 0.93 24.69 34.74
CA ALA A 3 0.21 25.64 35.61
C ALA A 3 -0.64 26.67 34.82
N LYS A 4 -0.35 26.88 33.54
CA LYS A 4 -1.08 27.78 32.64
C LYS A 4 -1.33 27.09 31.29
N PRO A 5 -2.33 26.19 31.23
CA PRO A 5 -2.54 25.33 30.07
C PRO A 5 -3.01 26.07 28.80
N MET A 6 -3.51 27.30 28.96
CA MET A 6 -4.01 28.12 27.85
C MET A 6 -2.99 29.13 27.32
N GLU A 7 -1.93 29.40 28.07
CA GLU A 7 -0.88 30.35 27.67
C GLU A 7 -0.01 29.71 26.58
N GLY A 8 0.05 30.32 25.40
CA GLY A 8 0.79 29.79 24.24
C GLY A 8 0.10 28.64 23.49
N ARG A 9 -1.19 28.37 23.76
CA ARG A 9 -1.95 27.33 23.08
C ARG A 9 -2.37 27.79 21.68
N ILE A 10 -1.91 27.09 20.65
CA ILE A 10 -2.35 27.27 19.27
C ILE A 10 -3.41 26.21 18.96
N THR A 11 -4.64 26.63 18.63
CA THR A 11 -5.75 25.76 18.22
C THR A 11 -6.37 26.24 16.91
N ASP A 12 -7.17 25.39 16.27
CA ASP A 12 -8.01 25.74 15.11
C ASP A 12 -7.25 26.23 13.86
N ILE A 13 -5.96 25.87 13.73
CA ILE A 13 -5.11 26.26 12.59
C ILE A 13 -5.41 25.49 11.29
N GLY A 14 -6.19 24.41 11.35
CA GLY A 14 -6.49 23.56 10.20
C GLY A 14 -5.26 22.82 9.64
N PRO A 15 -5.40 22.17 8.45
CA PRO A 15 -4.30 21.53 7.77
C PRO A 15 -3.36 22.57 7.13
N ARG A 16 -2.10 22.18 6.92
CA ARG A 16 -1.16 22.97 6.13
C ARG A 16 -1.65 23.06 4.68
N PRO A 17 -1.52 24.22 4.02
CA PRO A 17 -1.96 24.35 2.64
C PRO A 17 -1.07 23.50 1.73
N PHE A 18 -1.71 22.80 0.80
CA PHE A 18 -1.08 21.77 -0.02
C PHE A 18 0.01 22.33 -0.96
N ASN A 19 -0.10 23.60 -1.33
CA ASN A 19 0.83 24.29 -2.22
C ASN A 19 2.25 24.46 -1.63
N GLN A 20 2.39 24.37 -0.31
CA GLN A 20 3.70 24.50 0.36
C GLN A 20 4.62 23.31 0.09
N PHE A 21 4.09 22.18 -0.35
CA PHE A 21 4.84 20.93 -0.50
C PHE A 21 5.00 20.49 -1.96
N PHE A 22 4.56 21.32 -2.91
CA PHE A 22 4.68 21.00 -4.31
C PHE A 22 6.14 20.98 -4.76
N PRO A 23 6.54 19.95 -5.53
CA PRO A 23 7.75 20.04 -6.33
C PRO A 23 7.69 21.27 -7.24
N PRO A 24 8.82 21.94 -7.53
CA PRO A 24 8.86 23.13 -8.38
C PRO A 24 8.11 22.96 -9.70
N VAL A 25 8.34 21.84 -10.40
CA VAL A 25 7.69 21.49 -11.68
C VAL A 25 6.17 21.43 -11.56
N ILE A 26 5.64 20.94 -10.43
CA ILE A 26 4.20 20.85 -10.20
C ILE A 26 3.62 22.21 -9.81
N ALA A 27 4.36 23.02 -9.06
CA ALA A 27 3.92 24.35 -8.67
C ALA A 27 3.77 25.27 -9.91
N GLU A 28 4.71 25.21 -10.84
CA GLU A 28 4.70 26.01 -12.07
C GLU A 28 3.60 25.57 -13.06
N ASN A 29 3.38 24.26 -13.15
CA ASN A 29 2.42 23.64 -14.06
C ASN A 29 1.07 23.30 -13.42
N PHE A 30 0.79 23.86 -12.24
CA PHE A 30 -0.44 23.58 -11.51
C PHE A 30 -1.66 24.00 -12.32
N GLY A 31 -2.51 23.03 -12.70
CA GLY A 31 -3.71 23.26 -13.50
C GLY A 31 -3.48 23.32 -15.02
N LYS A 32 -2.25 23.11 -15.50
CA LYS A 32 -1.87 23.20 -16.92
C LYS A 32 -1.36 21.86 -17.47
N TRP A 33 -2.05 20.78 -17.15
CA TRP A 33 -1.68 19.42 -17.58
C TRP A 33 -2.45 19.02 -18.83
N LEU A 34 -1.75 18.64 -19.90
CA LEU A 34 -2.37 18.23 -21.16
C LEU A 34 -2.83 16.78 -21.10
N TYR A 35 -1.90 15.88 -20.80
CA TYR A 35 -2.17 14.45 -20.79
C TYR A 35 -1.25 13.70 -19.83
N HIS A 36 -1.63 12.46 -19.56
CA HIS A 36 -0.82 11.52 -18.79
C HIS A 36 -0.79 10.17 -19.50
N GLU A 37 0.34 9.49 -19.41
CA GLU A 37 0.54 8.17 -20.01
C GLU A 37 1.21 7.24 -19.02
N ILE A 38 0.88 5.95 -19.11
CA ILE A 38 1.54 4.90 -18.34
C ILE A 38 2.64 4.33 -19.24
N LEU A 39 3.89 4.64 -18.93
CA LEU A 39 5.05 4.12 -19.67
C LEU A 39 5.27 2.63 -19.35
N GLU A 40 5.23 2.31 -18.06
CA GLU A 40 5.48 0.97 -17.52
C GLU A 40 4.63 0.75 -16.26
N PRO A 41 4.40 -0.51 -15.82
CA PRO A 41 3.72 -0.78 -14.56
C PRO A 41 4.41 -0.07 -13.38
N GLY A 42 3.68 0.82 -12.72
CA GLY A 42 4.18 1.66 -11.62
C GLY A 42 4.79 3.00 -12.05
N ILE A 43 4.95 3.30 -13.34
CA ILE A 43 5.51 4.57 -13.83
C ILE A 43 4.51 5.31 -14.70
N LEU A 44 4.28 6.57 -14.34
CA LEU A 44 3.40 7.51 -15.03
C LEU A 44 4.24 8.68 -15.53
N VAL A 45 3.92 9.21 -16.70
CA VAL A 45 4.42 10.51 -17.15
C VAL A 45 3.24 11.47 -17.27
N HIS A 46 3.41 12.68 -16.74
CA HIS A 46 2.49 13.79 -16.95
C HIS A 46 3.18 14.84 -17.79
N VAL A 47 2.52 15.29 -18.85
CA VAL A 47 3.03 16.32 -19.77
C VAL A 47 2.21 17.58 -19.61
N ALA A 48 2.87 18.68 -19.30
CA ALA A 48 2.27 19.99 -19.16
C ALA A 48 2.11 20.69 -20.51
N GLU A 49 1.29 21.74 -20.54
CA GLU A 49 1.13 22.61 -21.72
C GLU A 49 2.44 23.30 -22.13
N SER A 50 3.33 23.56 -21.17
CA SER A 50 4.68 24.10 -21.41
C SER A 50 5.61 23.13 -22.14
N GLY A 51 5.25 21.84 -22.20
CA GLY A 51 6.12 20.76 -22.64
C GLY A 51 6.92 20.11 -21.51
N ASP A 52 6.83 20.62 -20.27
CA ASP A 52 7.49 20.01 -19.12
C ASP A 52 6.92 18.62 -18.84
N LYS A 53 7.81 17.69 -18.48
CA LYS A 53 7.45 16.32 -18.14
C LYS A 53 7.77 16.06 -16.68
N VAL A 54 6.85 15.42 -15.98
CA VAL A 54 7.12 14.86 -14.65
C VAL A 54 6.84 13.37 -14.67
N PHE A 55 7.84 12.60 -14.28
CA PHE A 55 7.76 11.17 -14.12
C PHE A 55 7.39 10.85 -12.68
N THR A 56 6.36 10.04 -12.50
CA THR A 56 5.89 9.61 -11.18
C THR A 56 6.08 8.11 -11.04
N VAL A 57 6.87 7.69 -10.05
CA VAL A 57 7.04 6.28 -9.67
C VAL A 57 6.15 5.98 -8.48
N ARG A 58 5.19 5.09 -8.67
CA ARG A 58 4.29 4.61 -7.64
C ARG A 58 4.82 3.32 -7.04
N CYS A 59 4.92 3.30 -5.72
CA CYS A 59 5.30 2.12 -4.96
C CYS A 59 4.24 1.76 -3.92
N GLY A 60 4.03 0.46 -3.73
CA GLY A 60 3.22 -0.05 -2.63
C GLY A 60 3.89 0.24 -1.30
N THR A 61 3.09 0.57 -0.29
CA THR A 61 3.56 0.70 1.09
C THR A 61 2.66 -0.09 2.03
N ALA A 62 3.23 -0.55 3.14
CA ALA A 62 2.42 -1.03 4.25
C ALA A 62 1.81 0.19 4.94
N ARG A 63 0.48 0.35 4.88
CA ARG A 63 -0.24 1.51 5.49
C ARG A 63 0.20 1.79 6.93
N LEU A 64 0.58 0.75 7.68
CA LEU A 64 1.21 0.87 9.00
C LEU A 64 2.73 0.96 8.82
N MET A 65 3.27 2.17 9.01
CA MET A 65 4.70 2.43 8.84
C MET A 65 5.37 2.83 10.15
N SER A 66 6.61 2.38 10.34
CA SER A 66 7.49 2.88 11.40
C SER A 66 8.11 4.21 10.99
N VAL A 67 8.57 5.00 11.98
CA VAL A 67 9.32 6.25 11.74
C VAL A 67 10.61 5.97 10.95
N THR A 68 11.24 4.81 11.14
CA THR A 68 12.43 4.40 10.39
C THR A 68 12.15 4.26 8.90
N LEU A 69 11.02 3.63 8.52
CA LEU A 69 10.64 3.50 7.12
C LEU A 69 10.33 4.85 6.47
N ILE A 70 9.66 5.75 7.20
CA ILE A 70 9.37 7.10 6.71
C ILE A 70 10.67 7.89 6.47
N ARG A 71 11.65 7.78 7.37
CA ARG A 71 12.96 8.42 7.18
C ARG A 71 13.70 7.86 5.98
N GLU A 72 13.67 6.55 5.77
CA GLU A 72 14.24 5.93 4.57
C GLU A 72 13.57 6.45 3.28
N MET A 73 12.25 6.69 3.31
CA MET A 73 11.54 7.30 2.17
C MET A 73 11.96 8.75 1.93
N CYS A 74 12.15 9.53 3.00
CA CYS A 74 12.69 10.89 2.91
C CYS A 74 14.10 10.88 2.33
N GLU A 75 14.98 9.96 2.75
CA GLU A 75 16.33 9.83 2.19
C GLU A 75 16.33 9.52 0.68
N ILE A 76 15.37 8.72 0.20
CA ILE A 76 15.18 8.46 -1.23
C ILE A 76 14.70 9.73 -1.93
N ALA A 77 13.72 10.43 -1.35
CA ALA A 77 13.18 11.66 -1.90
C ALA A 77 14.24 12.77 -1.97
N ASP A 78 15.10 12.90 -0.97
CA ASP A 78 16.19 13.88 -0.94
C ASP A 78 17.23 13.60 -2.04
N LYS A 79 17.51 12.33 -2.33
CA LYS A 79 18.50 11.94 -3.36
C LYS A 79 18.01 12.13 -4.79
N TYR A 80 16.73 11.82 -5.06
CA TYR A 80 16.23 11.73 -6.43
C TYR A 80 15.11 12.72 -6.77
N CYS A 81 14.38 13.20 -5.77
CA CYS A 81 13.13 13.97 -5.96
C CYS A 81 13.19 15.38 -5.31
N GLY A 82 14.37 15.86 -4.93
CA GLY A 82 14.55 17.17 -4.29
C GLY A 82 13.84 17.30 -2.94
N GLY A 83 13.64 16.19 -2.22
CA GLY A 83 12.96 16.16 -0.92
C GLY A 83 11.43 16.13 -0.99
N HIS A 84 10.86 15.98 -2.19
CA HIS A 84 9.42 15.91 -2.39
C HIS A 84 8.94 14.48 -2.63
N LEU A 85 7.87 14.10 -1.93
CA LEU A 85 7.14 12.86 -2.14
C LEU A 85 5.67 13.07 -1.79
N ARG A 86 4.78 12.23 -2.32
CA ARG A 86 3.36 12.28 -1.98
C ARG A 86 2.78 10.90 -1.69
N PHE A 87 1.66 10.90 -0.98
CA PHE A 87 0.87 9.70 -0.76
C PHE A 87 -0.41 9.77 -1.58
N THR A 88 -0.74 8.67 -2.24
CA THR A 88 -2.01 8.52 -2.94
C THR A 88 -3.15 8.22 -1.96
N THR A 89 -4.39 8.37 -2.41
CA THR A 89 -5.58 8.02 -1.64
C THR A 89 -5.63 6.55 -1.22
N ARG A 90 -4.92 5.66 -1.93
CA ARG A 90 -4.78 4.23 -1.59
C ARG A 90 -3.55 3.92 -0.72
N ASN A 91 -2.93 4.95 -0.14
CA ASN A 91 -1.72 4.86 0.69
C ASN A 91 -0.45 4.38 -0.05
N ASN A 92 -0.44 4.38 -1.39
CA ASN A 92 0.83 4.20 -2.13
C ASN A 92 1.69 5.45 -2.00
N VAL A 93 3.00 5.27 -1.97
CA VAL A 93 3.95 6.38 -2.09
C VAL A 93 4.20 6.67 -3.55
N GLU A 94 4.33 7.94 -3.88
CA GLU A 94 4.72 8.42 -5.19
C GLU A 94 5.94 9.34 -5.07
N PHE A 95 6.97 8.97 -5.81
CA PHE A 95 8.19 9.73 -6.02
C PHE A 95 8.11 10.41 -7.39
N MET A 96 8.49 11.69 -7.47
CA MET A 96 8.34 12.49 -8.67
C MET A 96 9.71 13.00 -9.12
N THR A 97 10.09 12.71 -10.37
CA THR A 97 11.36 13.10 -10.97
C THR A 97 11.12 13.83 -12.29
N ASP A 98 12.05 14.67 -12.69
CA ASP A 98 12.00 15.48 -13.91
C ASP A 98 12.70 14.81 -15.11
N SER A 99 13.60 13.85 -14.85
CA SER A 99 14.49 13.26 -15.84
C SER A 99 14.38 11.73 -15.90
N GLU A 100 14.58 11.16 -17.10
CA GLU A 100 14.54 9.71 -17.32
C GLU A 100 15.75 8.99 -16.73
N GLU A 101 16.90 9.66 -16.62
CA GLU A 101 18.11 9.11 -15.99
C GLU A 101 17.91 8.94 -14.47
N THR A 102 17.37 9.96 -13.80
CA THR A 102 17.06 9.88 -12.36
C THR A 102 15.94 8.88 -12.10
N LEU A 103 14.98 8.76 -13.01
CA LEU A 103 13.96 7.72 -12.99
C LEU A 103 14.58 6.31 -12.98
N ALA A 104 15.52 6.03 -13.90
CA ALA A 104 16.19 4.74 -13.97
C ALA A 104 16.99 4.43 -12.68
N ALA A 105 17.72 5.42 -12.16
CA ALA A 105 18.45 5.30 -10.90
C ALA A 105 17.52 5.04 -9.70
N LEU A 106 16.40 5.75 -9.63
CA LEU A 106 15.38 5.59 -8.60
C LEU A 106 14.75 4.19 -8.64
N LYS A 107 14.39 3.69 -9.84
CA LYS A 107 13.86 2.32 -10.00
C LYS A 107 14.85 1.29 -9.44
N ALA A 108 16.14 1.44 -9.74
CA ALA A 108 17.18 0.52 -9.26
C ALA A 108 17.33 0.54 -7.73
N ASP A 109 17.35 1.73 -7.11
CA ASP A 109 17.44 1.85 -5.65
C ASP A 109 16.21 1.22 -4.96
N LEU A 110 15.00 1.52 -5.45
CA LEU A 110 13.75 0.97 -4.91
C LEU A 110 13.70 -0.56 -4.97
N LEU A 111 14.14 -1.17 -6.08
CA LEU A 111 14.18 -2.62 -6.24
C LEU A 111 15.26 -3.31 -5.39
N SER A 112 16.35 -2.60 -5.07
CA SER A 112 17.44 -3.12 -4.24
C SER A 112 17.04 -3.25 -2.76
N ARG A 113 16.05 -2.47 -2.31
CA ARG A 113 15.67 -2.36 -0.90
C ARG A 113 14.70 -3.46 -0.47
N LYS A 114 15.18 -4.32 0.43
CA LYS A 114 14.42 -5.40 1.04
C LYS A 114 14.43 -5.31 2.56
N PHE A 115 13.38 -5.82 3.19
CA PHE A 115 13.40 -6.12 4.61
C PHE A 115 14.24 -7.38 4.84
N ASP A 116 14.73 -7.56 6.07
CA ASP A 116 15.55 -8.72 6.45
C ASP A 116 14.86 -10.07 6.20
N GLY A 117 13.52 -10.08 6.21
CA GLY A 117 12.68 -11.24 5.86
C GLY A 117 12.50 -11.49 4.35
N GLY A 118 13.17 -10.74 3.49
CA GLY A 118 13.17 -10.93 2.03
C GLY A 118 12.04 -10.22 1.27
N SER A 119 11.06 -9.62 1.96
CA SER A 119 10.03 -8.80 1.32
C SER A 119 10.60 -7.48 0.80
N PHE A 120 10.09 -7.01 -0.35
CA PHE A 120 10.46 -5.70 -0.89
C PHE A 120 9.94 -4.58 0.02
N LYS A 121 10.78 -3.57 0.29
CA LYS A 121 10.35 -2.39 1.06
C LYS A 121 9.40 -1.51 0.24
N PHE A 122 9.71 -1.33 -1.05
CA PHE A 122 8.97 -0.45 -1.95
C PHE A 122 8.71 -1.14 -3.30
N PRO A 123 7.77 -2.11 -3.37
CA PRO A 123 7.41 -2.74 -4.63
C PRO A 123 6.80 -1.71 -5.61
N ILE A 124 7.40 -1.57 -6.79
CA ILE A 124 6.91 -0.67 -7.84
C ILE A 124 5.66 -1.26 -8.49
N GLY A 125 4.59 -0.47 -8.64
CA GLY A 125 3.36 -0.93 -9.29
C GLY A 125 2.10 -0.16 -8.91
N GLY A 126 0.94 -0.76 -9.20
CA GLY A 126 -0.37 -0.19 -8.87
C GLY A 126 -0.85 0.91 -9.83
N THR A 127 -0.39 0.87 -11.08
CA THR A 127 -0.89 1.72 -12.18
C THR A 127 -1.53 0.86 -13.27
N GLY A 128 -2.48 1.42 -14.03
CA GLY A 128 -3.18 0.73 -15.11
C GLY A 128 -4.23 -0.29 -14.63
N ALA A 129 -4.61 -1.21 -15.53
CA ALA A 129 -5.60 -2.27 -15.30
C ALA A 129 -5.02 -3.46 -14.51
N GLY A 130 -4.37 -3.16 -13.38
CA GLY A 130 -3.81 -4.15 -12.46
C GLY A 130 -4.47 -4.10 -11.08
N ILE A 131 -4.11 -5.05 -10.22
CA ILE A 131 -4.49 -5.00 -8.80
C ILE A 131 -3.61 -3.96 -8.13
N SER A 132 -4.23 -2.87 -7.70
CA SER A 132 -3.58 -1.87 -6.85
C SER A 132 -3.71 -2.24 -5.37
N THR A 133 -2.90 -1.60 -4.53
CA THR A 133 -2.86 -1.82 -3.08
C THR A 133 -4.26 -1.83 -2.47
N SER A 134 -4.51 -2.88 -1.67
CA SER A 134 -5.78 -3.07 -0.98
C SER A 134 -5.88 -2.16 0.24
N PHE A 135 -6.99 -1.43 0.33
CA PHE A 135 -7.32 -0.67 1.52
C PHE A 135 -7.86 -1.62 2.58
N THR A 136 -7.16 -1.75 3.71
CA THR A 136 -7.63 -2.54 4.84
C THR A 136 -7.83 -1.65 6.07
N LEU A 137 -9.03 -1.73 6.64
CA LEU A 137 -9.33 -1.15 7.95
C LEU A 137 -8.44 -1.80 9.01
N ARG A 138 -8.15 -1.07 10.10
CA ARG A 138 -7.18 -1.49 11.14
C ARG A 138 -7.48 -2.89 11.72
N ALA A 139 -8.73 -3.34 11.64
CA ALA A 139 -9.18 -4.65 12.12
C ALA A 139 -8.90 -5.83 11.16
N GLY A 140 -8.56 -5.59 9.89
CA GLY A 140 -8.38 -6.64 8.89
C GLY A 140 -7.11 -7.47 9.07
N LEU A 141 -6.03 -6.87 9.59
CA LEU A 141 -4.74 -7.56 9.77
C LEU A 141 -4.84 -8.66 10.84
N THR A 142 -5.60 -8.42 11.91
CA THR A 142 -5.90 -9.43 12.93
C THR A 142 -6.68 -10.61 12.36
N VAL A 143 -7.59 -10.37 11.41
CA VAL A 143 -8.38 -11.45 10.78
C VAL A 143 -7.52 -12.28 9.82
N ILE A 144 -6.62 -11.65 9.06
CA ILE A 144 -5.69 -12.36 8.16
C ILE A 144 -4.66 -13.17 8.97
N LEU A 145 -4.12 -12.60 10.06
CA LEU A 145 -3.26 -13.34 10.99
C LEU A 145 -4.01 -14.51 11.64
N GLN A 146 -5.28 -14.33 12.03
CA GLN A 146 -6.12 -15.42 12.55
C GLN A 146 -6.32 -16.54 11.51
N GLN A 147 -6.54 -16.20 10.24
CA GLN A 147 -6.72 -17.18 9.16
C GLN A 147 -5.41 -17.92 8.82
N LEU A 148 -4.28 -17.22 8.80
CA LEU A 148 -2.95 -17.85 8.59
C LEU A 148 -2.58 -18.76 9.76
N MET A 149 -2.89 -18.36 10.99
CA MET A 149 -2.73 -19.23 12.17
C MET A 149 -3.60 -20.48 12.06
N HIS A 150 -4.86 -20.37 11.63
CA HIS A 150 -5.71 -21.53 11.39
C HIS A 150 -5.16 -22.46 10.30
N MET A 151 -4.56 -21.95 9.21
CA MET A 151 -3.94 -22.80 8.17
C MET A 151 -2.70 -23.55 8.68
N VAL A 152 -1.87 -22.92 9.51
CA VAL A 152 -0.72 -23.60 10.14
C VAL A 152 -1.20 -24.65 11.14
N GLN A 153 -2.23 -24.34 11.94
CA GLN A 153 -2.86 -25.29 12.85
C GLN A 153 -3.43 -26.50 12.11
N LEU A 154 -4.10 -26.28 10.97
CA LEU A 154 -4.66 -27.35 10.12
C LEU A 154 -3.58 -28.24 9.53
N ARG A 155 -2.42 -27.69 9.15
CA ARG A 155 -1.27 -28.46 8.64
C ARG A 155 -0.60 -29.32 9.72
N LEU A 156 -0.51 -28.80 10.94
CA LEU A 156 -0.02 -29.55 12.10
C LEU A 156 -1.01 -30.63 12.55
N LEU A 157 -2.32 -30.35 12.44
CA LEU A 157 -3.36 -31.34 12.72
C LEU A 157 -3.34 -32.45 11.67
N TRP A 158 -3.17 -32.11 10.39
CA TRP A 158 -3.06 -33.06 9.28
C TRP A 158 -1.91 -34.06 9.47
N THR A 159 -0.73 -33.56 9.85
CA THR A 159 0.45 -34.41 10.11
C THR A 159 0.28 -35.31 11.33
N LYS A 160 -0.43 -34.87 12.37
CA LYS A 160 -0.74 -35.72 13.54
C LYS A 160 -1.85 -36.74 13.26
N PHE A 161 -2.85 -36.40 12.44
CA PHE A 161 -4.03 -37.24 12.20
C PHE A 161 -3.79 -38.32 11.14
N SER A 162 -2.90 -38.08 10.16
CA SER A 162 -2.57 -39.07 9.12
C SER A 162 -1.80 -40.29 9.66
N LEU A 163 -1.25 -40.19 10.88
CA LEU A 163 -0.45 -41.24 11.52
C LEU A 163 -1.28 -42.16 12.43
N THR A 164 -2.54 -41.82 12.74
CA THR A 164 -3.28 -42.45 13.85
C THR A 164 -4.70 -42.93 13.49
N SER A 165 -5.21 -42.66 12.29
CA SER A 165 -6.63 -42.85 11.97
C SER A 165 -6.86 -43.74 10.73
N PRO A 166 -7.85 -44.67 10.76
CA PRO A 166 -8.22 -45.45 9.58
C PRO A 166 -8.84 -44.56 8.48
N PRO A 167 -8.63 -44.88 7.19
CA PRO A 167 -8.91 -43.99 6.05
C PRO A 167 -10.37 -43.56 5.92
N CYS A 168 -11.32 -44.33 6.48
CA CYS A 168 -12.75 -44.05 6.38
C CYS A 168 -13.23 -42.87 7.24
N VAL A 169 -12.59 -42.62 8.39
CA VAL A 169 -12.97 -41.52 9.31
C VAL A 169 -12.42 -40.17 8.81
N PHE A 170 -11.31 -40.22 8.08
CA PHE A 170 -10.63 -39.07 7.51
C PHE A 170 -11.46 -38.35 6.45
N LEU A 171 -12.11 -39.09 5.54
CA LEU A 171 -12.87 -38.50 4.45
C LEU A 171 -14.11 -37.73 4.95
N LEU A 172 -14.79 -38.26 5.98
CA LEU A 172 -15.97 -37.63 6.58
C LEU A 172 -15.64 -36.33 7.33
N LEU A 173 -14.55 -36.32 8.11
CA LEU A 173 -14.10 -35.12 8.82
C LEU A 173 -13.56 -34.06 7.87
N PHE A 174 -12.82 -34.46 6.83
CA PHE A 174 -12.23 -33.52 5.88
C PHE A 174 -13.29 -32.82 5.02
N VAL A 175 -14.31 -33.55 4.56
CA VAL A 175 -15.45 -32.98 3.82
C VAL A 175 -16.25 -32.02 4.71
N SER A 176 -16.46 -32.37 5.98
CA SER A 176 -17.19 -31.51 6.94
C SER A 176 -16.43 -30.20 7.23
N LEU A 177 -15.09 -30.28 7.36
CA LEU A 177 -14.25 -29.11 7.61
C LEU A 177 -14.14 -28.22 6.37
N LEU A 178 -14.04 -28.79 5.16
CA LEU A 178 -14.08 -28.03 3.92
C LEU A 178 -15.42 -27.31 3.72
N LEU A 179 -16.54 -27.97 4.04
CA LEU A 179 -17.87 -27.35 4.00
C LEU A 179 -17.99 -26.21 5.03
N ALA A 180 -17.44 -26.38 6.23
CA ALA A 180 -17.43 -25.32 7.25
C ALA A 180 -16.55 -24.11 6.84
N VAL A 181 -15.37 -24.36 6.26
CA VAL A 181 -14.48 -23.28 5.78
C VAL A 181 -15.06 -22.59 4.55
N SER A 182 -15.64 -23.35 3.61
CA SER A 182 -16.30 -22.81 2.40
C SER A 182 -17.52 -21.96 2.75
N THR A 183 -18.36 -22.40 3.69
CA THR A 183 -19.52 -21.61 4.13
C THR A 183 -19.12 -20.36 4.91
N CYS A 184 -18.03 -20.41 5.68
CA CYS A 184 -17.49 -19.24 6.38
C CYS A 184 -16.84 -18.23 5.41
N ALA A 185 -16.05 -18.72 4.43
CA ALA A 185 -15.48 -17.89 3.37
C ALA A 185 -16.57 -17.28 2.47
N ALA A 186 -17.58 -18.06 2.10
CA ALA A 186 -18.71 -17.57 1.30
C ALA A 186 -19.54 -16.53 2.05
N ARG A 187 -19.73 -16.66 3.38
CA ARG A 187 -20.39 -15.65 4.21
C ARG A 187 -19.56 -14.37 4.34
N TYR A 188 -18.24 -14.49 4.48
CA TYR A 188 -17.33 -13.33 4.54
C TYR A 188 -17.28 -12.56 3.21
N ILE A 189 -17.28 -13.27 2.08
CA ILE A 189 -17.34 -12.65 0.74
C ILE A 189 -18.71 -11.98 0.54
N ARG A 190 -19.83 -12.64 0.90
CA ARG A 190 -21.18 -12.05 0.79
C ARG A 190 -21.38 -10.82 1.66
N ALA A 191 -20.80 -10.80 2.86
CA ALA A 191 -20.86 -9.65 3.76
C ALA A 191 -20.12 -8.43 3.19
N ASN A 192 -18.97 -8.65 2.53
CA ASN A 192 -18.19 -7.56 1.93
C ASN A 192 -18.69 -7.14 0.53
N SER A 193 -19.48 -7.99 -0.16
CA SER A 193 -20.10 -7.62 -1.44
C SER A 193 -21.38 -6.81 -1.29
N ALA A 194 -22.06 -6.91 -0.14
CA ALA A 194 -23.30 -6.18 0.13
C ALA A 194 -23.09 -4.67 0.32
N ASP A 195 -21.89 -4.25 0.76
CA ASP A 195 -21.54 -2.82 0.91
C ASP A 195 -21.31 -2.09 -0.42
N ILE A 196 -21.25 -2.81 -1.56
CA ILE A 196 -20.96 -2.23 -2.89
C ILE A 196 -22.24 -1.75 -3.60
N HIS A 197 -23.44 -2.14 -3.14
CA HIS A 197 -24.70 -1.88 -3.84
C HIS A 197 -25.62 -0.82 -3.20
N HIS A 198 -25.19 -0.11 -2.15
CA HIS A 198 -26.02 0.90 -1.47
C HIS A 198 -25.54 2.36 -1.56
N THR A 199 -24.56 2.65 -2.43
CA THR A 199 -24.22 4.03 -2.80
C THR A 199 -24.26 4.18 -4.32
N GLY A 200 -25.49 4.34 -4.83
CA GLY A 200 -25.83 4.72 -6.19
C GLY A 200 -27.15 5.48 -6.15
#